data_AF-J8TYL6-F1
#
_entry.id   AF-J8TYL6-F1
#
_cell.length_a   1.000
_cell.length_b   1.000
_cell.length_c   1.000
_cell.angle_alpha   90.00
_cell.angle_beta   90.00
_cell.angle_gamma   90.00
#
_symmetry.space_group_name_H-M   'P 1'
#
loop_
_entity.id
_entity.type
_entity.pdbx_description
1 polymer ?
#
loop_
_entity_poly.entity_id
_entity_poly.type
_entity_poly.pdbx_seq_one_letter_code
_entity_poly.pdbx_strand_id
1 'polypeptide(L)'
;MVPIGTDSASISDFVALIEKKIRESSLKSTLHSAGTTIEGPWDEVMGLIGEIHEYGHEKGYVRVHTDIRVGTRTDKHQTAQDKIDVVLKKISQ
;
A
#
# COMPACT_ATOMS: atom_id res chain seq x y z
N MET A 1 6.74 1.21 0.59
CA MET A 1 7.31 1.40 1.93
C MET A 1 8.58 0.58 2.01
N VAL A 2 9.68 1.17 2.49
CA VAL A 2 11.00 0.54 2.57
C VAL A 2 11.66 0.84 3.92
N PRO A 3 12.40 -0.10 4.52
CA PRO A 3 13.19 0.18 5.70
C PRO A 3 14.51 0.86 5.28
N ILE A 4 15.06 1.71 6.15
CA ILE A 4 16.35 2.37 5.94
C ILE A 4 17.30 1.99 7.08
N GLY A 5 18.53 1.62 6.72
CA GLY A 5 19.57 1.26 7.69
C GLY A 5 19.57 -0.22 8.09
N THR A 6 19.00 -1.08 7.25
CA THR A 6 19.16 -2.54 7.37
C THR A 6 20.59 -2.96 7.04
N ASP A 7 21.01 -4.12 7.54
CA ASP A 7 22.31 -4.75 7.28
C ASP A 7 22.43 -5.33 5.85
N SER A 8 21.30 -5.50 5.16
CA SER A 8 21.22 -6.00 3.80
C SER A 8 20.45 -5.04 2.87
N ALA A 9 20.84 -5.04 1.59
CA ALA A 9 20.08 -4.38 0.52
C ALA A 9 18.78 -5.14 0.18
N SER A 10 18.69 -6.43 0.52
CA SER A 10 17.46 -7.19 0.36
C SER A 10 16.48 -6.84 1.47
N ILE A 11 15.28 -6.39 1.10
CA ILE A 11 14.23 -5.95 2.03
C ILE A 11 12.94 -6.78 1.88
N SER A 12 12.98 -7.91 1.18
CA SER A 12 11.81 -8.74 0.92
C SER A 12 11.11 -9.21 2.20
N ASP A 13 11.87 -9.46 3.27
CA ASP A 13 11.33 -9.87 4.56
C ASP A 13 10.47 -8.79 5.19
N PHE A 14 10.92 -7.52 5.12
CA PHE A 14 10.14 -6.38 5.57
C PHE A 14 8.87 -6.22 4.72
N VAL A 15 8.98 -6.33 3.39
CA VAL A 15 7.83 -6.23 2.48
C VAL A 15 6.79 -7.31 2.78
N ALA A 16 7.22 -8.56 2.98
CA ALA A 16 6.33 -9.67 3.32
C ALA A 16 5.68 -9.49 4.71
N LEU A 17 6.41 -8.96 5.68
CA LEU A 17 5.92 -8.64 7.01
C LEU A 17 4.78 -7.61 6.95
N ILE A 18 5.00 -6.47 6.29
CA ILE A 18 3.98 -5.41 6.22
C ILE A 18 2.79 -5.81 5.35
N GLU A 19 3.01 -6.59 4.28
CA GLU A 19 1.92 -7.05 3.42
C GLU A 19 0.97 -8.01 4.14
N LYS A 20 1.48 -8.87 5.03
CA LYS A 20 0.63 -9.67 5.91
C LYS A 20 -0.24 -8.78 6.79
N LYS A 21 0.36 -7.73 7.37
CA LYS A 21 -0.36 -6.78 8.22
C LYS A 21 -1.44 -6.01 7.46
N ILE A 22 -1.16 -5.58 6.21
CA ILE A 22 -2.16 -4.95 5.34
C ILE A 22 -3.37 -5.88 5.11
N ARG A 23 -3.13 -7.17 4.88
CA ARG A 23 -4.18 -8.16 4.62
C ARG A 23 -5.03 -8.54 5.83
N GLU A 24 -4.61 -8.18 7.04
CA GLU A 24 -5.44 -8.30 8.25
C GLU A 24 -6.53 -7.22 8.30
N SER A 25 -6.36 -6.10 7.57
CA SER A 25 -7.35 -5.05 7.47
C SER A 25 -8.56 -5.47 6.64
N SER A 26 -9.73 -4.91 6.97
CA SER A 26 -10.93 -5.02 6.13
C SER A 26 -10.86 -4.15 4.86
N LEU A 27 -9.89 -3.26 4.75
CA LEU A 27 -9.71 -2.40 3.58
C LEU A 27 -9.31 -3.23 2.35
N LYS A 28 -9.83 -2.84 1.18
CA LYS A 28 -9.45 -3.50 -0.06
C LYS A 28 -8.00 -3.15 -0.38
N SER A 29 -7.15 -4.17 -0.52
CA SER A 29 -5.76 -4.01 -0.92
C SER A 29 -5.37 -4.88 -2.11
N THR A 30 -4.50 -4.37 -2.97
CA THR A 30 -3.94 -5.09 -4.12
C THR A 30 -2.43 -4.87 -4.20
N LEU A 31 -1.65 -5.92 -3.92
CA LEU A 31 -0.19 -5.92 -4.06
C LEU A 31 0.24 -5.94 -5.53
N HIS A 32 1.30 -5.20 -5.85
CA HIS A 32 2.02 -5.28 -7.11
C HIS A 32 3.53 -5.10 -6.88
N SER A 33 4.33 -5.16 -7.95
CA SER A 33 5.81 -5.17 -7.87
C SER A 33 6.45 -3.95 -7.21
N ALA A 34 5.74 -2.83 -7.09
CA ALA A 34 6.27 -1.54 -6.65
C ALA A 34 5.49 -0.95 -5.45
N GLY A 35 4.63 -1.74 -4.81
CA GLY A 35 3.82 -1.29 -3.69
C GLY A 35 2.50 -2.04 -3.57
N THR A 36 1.64 -1.55 -2.69
CA THR A 36 0.30 -2.08 -2.45
C THR A 36 -0.69 -0.93 -2.57
N THR A 37 -1.68 -1.07 -3.45
CA THR A 37 -2.80 -0.13 -3.55
C THR A 37 -3.81 -0.46 -2.46
N ILE A 38 -4.22 0.50 -1.65
CA ILE A 38 -5.21 0.35 -0.57
C ILE A 38 -6.34 1.34 -0.80
N GLU A 39 -7.59 0.91 -0.63
CA GLU A 39 -8.78 1.70 -0.96
C GLU A 39 -9.79 1.71 0.19
N GLY A 40 -10.39 2.87 0.44
CA GLY A 40 -11.39 3.06 1.48
C GLY A 40 -11.51 4.52 1.93
N PRO A 41 -12.17 4.76 3.07
CA PRO A 41 -12.22 6.07 3.71
C PRO A 41 -10.82 6.60 4.02
N TRP A 42 -10.64 7.92 3.89
CA TRP A 42 -9.33 8.56 4.04
C TRP A 42 -8.65 8.22 5.36
N ASP A 43 -9.37 8.39 6.47
CA ASP A 43 -8.82 8.20 7.82
C ASP A 43 -8.44 6.74 8.08
N GLU A 44 -9.24 5.79 7.57
CA GLU A 44 -8.94 4.36 7.71
C GLU A 44 -7.70 3.96 6.90
N VAL A 45 -7.60 4.43 5.65
CA VAL A 45 -6.46 4.13 4.78
C VAL A 45 -5.17 4.74 5.35
N MET A 46 -5.20 6.03 5.71
CA MET A 46 -4.03 6.73 6.23
C MET A 46 -3.66 6.23 7.64
N GLY A 47 -4.67 5.88 8.46
CA GLY A 47 -4.48 5.25 9.75
C GLY A 47 -3.74 3.92 9.64
N LEU A 48 -4.20 3.03 8.74
CA LEU A 48 -3.52 1.75 8.49
C LEU A 48 -2.06 1.94 8.05
N ILE A 49 -1.77 2.94 7.20
CA ILE A 49 -0.38 3.22 6.79
C ILE A 49 0.46 3.62 8.00
N GLY A 50 -0.08 4.45 8.90
CA GLY A 50 0.58 4.82 10.16
C GLY A 50 0.84 3.61 11.07
N GLU A 51 -0.17 2.77 11.28
CA GLU A 51 -0.05 1.53 12.07
C GLU A 51 1.02 0.59 11.51
N ILE A 52 1.18 0.52 10.18
CA ILE A 52 2.23 -0.30 9.56
C ILE A 52 3.64 0.27 9.83
N HIS A 53 3.79 1.59 9.87
CA HIS A 53 5.05 2.21 10.29
C HIS A 53 5.38 1.84 11.74
N GLU A 54 4.41 1.98 12.65
CA GLU A 54 4.56 1.61 14.06
C GLU A 54 4.88 0.13 14.23
N TYR A 55 4.20 -0.74 13.49
CA TYR A 55 4.46 -2.18 13.46
C TYR A 55 5.87 -2.49 12.97
N GLY A 56 6.37 -1.78 11.95
CA GLY A 56 7.75 -1.88 11.51
C GLY A 56 8.74 -1.55 12.63
N HIS A 57 8.48 -0.48 13.37
CA HIS A 57 9.30 -0.09 14.53
C HIS A 57 9.25 -1.14 15.66
N GLU A 58 8.07 -1.72 15.94
CA GLU A 58 7.90 -2.82 16.90
C GLU A 58 8.75 -4.05 16.51
N LYS A 59 8.92 -4.32 15.22
CA LYS A 59 9.76 -5.41 14.71
C LYS A 59 11.25 -5.06 14.56
N GLY A 60 11.68 -3.90 15.07
CA GLY A 60 13.08 -3.51 15.14
C GLY A 60 13.59 -2.71 13.94
N TYR A 61 12.74 -2.37 12.97
CA TYR A 61 13.14 -1.50 11.87
C TYR A 61 13.19 -0.05 12.37
N VAL A 62 14.40 0.50 12.52
CA VAL A 62 14.62 1.80 13.16
C VAL A 62 14.07 2.97 12.34
N ARG A 63 14.07 2.86 11.00
CA ARG A 63 13.58 3.91 10.09
C ARG A 63 12.82 3.30 8.93
N VAL A 64 11.65 3.88 8.63
CA VAL A 64 10.79 3.50 7.50
C VAL A 64 10.58 4.73 6.62
N HIS A 65 10.70 4.55 5.30
CA HIS A 65 10.38 5.55 4.29
C HIS A 65 9.24 5.06 3.39
N THR A 66 8.28 5.94 3.13
CA THR A 66 7.10 5.63 2.33
C THR A 66 6.86 6.74 1.34
N ASP A 67 6.60 6.35 0.09
CA ASP A 67 6.01 7.19 -0.94
C ASP A 67 4.54 6.81 -1.08
N ILE A 68 3.65 7.81 -1.10
CA ILE A 68 2.20 7.63 -1.20
C ILE A 68 1.69 8.45 -2.37
N ARG A 69 1.08 7.77 -3.35
CA ARG A 69 0.30 8.40 -4.41
C ARG A 69 -1.18 8.15 -4.12
N VAL A 70 -1.89 9.21 -3.78
CA VAL A 70 -3.30 9.16 -3.39
C VAL A 70 -4.12 10.17 -4.21
N GLY A 71 -5.38 9.83 -4.49
CA GLY A 71 -6.31 10.72 -5.18
C GLY A 71 -7.74 10.52 -4.69
N THR A 72 -8.48 11.61 -4.62
CA THR A 72 -9.91 11.64 -4.29
C THR A 72 -10.68 12.30 -5.42
N ARG A 73 -11.96 11.96 -5.60
CA ARG A 73 -12.81 12.52 -6.66
C ARG A 73 -14.27 12.57 -6.22
N THR A 74 -15.06 13.43 -6.85
CA THR A 74 -16.48 13.66 -6.49
C THR A 74 -17.47 13.23 -7.58
N ASP A 75 -17.00 12.88 -8.78
CA ASP A 75 -17.86 12.60 -9.94
C ASP A 75 -18.31 11.13 -10.04
N LYS A 76 -17.55 10.19 -9.46
CA LYS A 76 -17.89 8.76 -9.43
C LYS A 76 -17.12 8.02 -8.34
N HIS A 77 -17.70 6.90 -7.90
CA HIS A 77 -16.96 5.88 -7.18
C HIS A 77 -16.22 4.98 -8.19
N GLN A 78 -14.94 4.69 -7.94
CA GLN A 78 -14.12 3.85 -8.82
C GLN A 78 -13.03 3.16 -7.99
N THR A 79 -12.93 1.83 -8.11
CA THR A 79 -11.86 1.03 -7.50
C THR A 79 -10.60 0.99 -8.38
N ALA A 80 -9.52 0.43 -7.85
CA ALA A 80 -8.25 0.26 -8.54
C ALA A 80 -8.42 -0.71 -9.71
N GLN A 81 -9.25 -1.75 -9.55
CA GLN A 81 -9.56 -2.69 -10.62
C GLN A 81 -10.37 -2.00 -11.72
N ASP A 82 -11.42 -1.25 -11.37
CA ASP A 82 -12.20 -0.49 -12.36
C ASP A 82 -11.30 0.48 -13.16
N LYS A 83 -10.29 1.05 -12.50
CA LYS A 83 -9.33 1.96 -13.13
C LYS A 83 -8.43 1.25 -14.15
N ILE A 84 -8.05 0.00 -13.89
CA ILE A 84 -7.33 -0.85 -14.84
C ILE A 84 -8.25 -1.26 -15.99
N ASP A 85 -9.46 -1.72 -15.69
CA ASP A 85 -10.42 -2.24 -16.67
C ASP A 85 -10.79 -1.19 -17.72
N VAL A 86 -10.99 0.06 -17.29
CA VAL A 86 -11.27 1.18 -18.21
C VAL A 86 -10.11 1.41 -19.18
N VAL A 87 -8.87 1.28 -18.73
CA VAL A 87 -7.69 1.45 -19.59
C VAL A 87 -7.54 0.26 -20.53
N LEU A 88 -7.66 -0.97 -20.03
CA LEU A 88 -7.57 -2.18 -20.86
C LEU A 88 -8.62 -2.19 -21.97
N LYS A 89 -9.87 -1.82 -21.64
CA LYS A 89 -10.94 -1.66 -22.63
C LYS A 89 -10.59 -0.64 -23.71
N LYS A 90 -9.94 0.47 -23.34
CA LYS A 90 -9.50 1.51 -24.29
C LYS A 90 -8.31 1.08 -25.15
N ILE A 91 -7.46 0.19 -24.65
CA ILE A 91 -6.33 -0.38 -25.40
C ILE A 91 -6.83 -1.41 -26.43
N SER A 92 -7.90 -2.15 -26.12
CA SER A 92 -8.48 -3.16 -27.00
C SER A 92 -9.53 -2.62 -27.98
N GLN A 93 -9.64 -1.29 -28.11
CA GLN A 93 -10.52 -0.60 -29.07
C GLN A 93 -9.73 -0.23 -30.32
#